data_AF-A0A7G2EPK1-F1
#
_entry.id   AF-A0A7G2EPK1-F1
#
_cell.length_a   1.000
_cell.length_b   1.000
_cell.length_c   1.000
_cell.angle_alpha   90.00
_cell.angle_beta   90.00
_cell.angle_gamma   90.00
#
_symmetry.space_group_name_H-M   'P 1'
#
loop_
_entity.id
_entity.type
_entity.pdbx_description
1 polymer ?
#
loop_
_entity_poly.entity_id
_entity_poly.type
_entity_poly.pdbx_seq_one_letter_code
_entity_poly.pdbx_strand_id
1 'polypeptide(L)'
;MGAPTSSLVLKSPHVRPPPAPSPLSRSHNGNIPPVPGPPLGLKGRGILQNLKGQGQTRKANLKPYHWLKLTRAVQGSLWAEAQKSDEAATAPDFDISEIEKLFSAVNLSSDSENNGGKSGRRARPKVEKVQLIELKRAYNSEIMLSKVKIPLPDLMSSVLALDESVIDVDQVDNLIKFCPTKEEAELLKGFIGNKETLGRCEQFFLELLKVPRVETKLRVFSFKIQFHSQVTDLRRGSAKLKRIMQTILSLGNALNHGTARGSAIGFHLDSLLKLTDTRSRNSKMTLMHYLCKFLLTIKFSCLYSQVLAEKLPELLNFPKDLIQLKYLAEEMQATSKGLEKVVQEFTASETDGQISKHFRINLKEFLSVAEGEGGSADALALYFGEDPARVPFEQVVSTLQNFVRIFVRSHEENCKQVEFEKKRAQKEAENEKLNKGVYNEN
;
A
#
# COMPACT_ATOMS: atom_id res chain seq x y z
N MET A 1 -68.11 -6.51 -28.98
CA MET A 1 -68.74 -7.04 -27.75
C MET A 1 -67.68 -7.73 -26.94
N GLY A 2 -67.51 -7.34 -25.66
CA GLY A 2 -66.51 -7.91 -24.75
C GLY A 2 -66.00 -6.83 -23.79
N ALA A 3 -66.45 -6.93 -22.54
CA ALA A 3 -66.33 -5.95 -21.45
C ALA A 3 -64.90 -5.52 -21.08
N PRO A 4 -64.73 -4.37 -20.41
CA PRO A 4 -63.43 -3.91 -19.92
C PRO A 4 -63.07 -4.61 -18.60
N THR A 5 -61.84 -5.10 -18.49
CA THR A 5 -61.26 -5.58 -17.23
C THR A 5 -60.73 -4.42 -16.41
N SER A 6 -61.43 -4.09 -15.32
CA SER A 6 -60.95 -3.26 -14.22
C SER A 6 -59.75 -3.91 -13.54
N SER A 7 -58.58 -3.30 -13.64
CA SER A 7 -57.44 -3.59 -12.76
C SER A 7 -57.37 -2.52 -11.67
N LEU A 8 -57.66 -2.94 -10.44
CA LEU A 8 -57.55 -2.17 -9.20
C LEU A 8 -56.11 -1.70 -8.97
N VAL A 9 -55.87 -0.39 -9.05
CA VAL A 9 -54.62 0.24 -8.61
C VAL A 9 -54.64 0.31 -7.08
N LEU A 10 -53.88 -0.57 -6.43
CA LEU A 10 -53.62 -0.51 -5.00
C LEU A 10 -52.70 0.70 -4.71
N LYS A 11 -53.26 1.79 -4.16
CA LYS A 11 -52.48 2.93 -3.67
C LYS A 11 -51.69 2.53 -2.42
N SER A 12 -50.37 2.42 -2.54
CA SER A 12 -49.48 2.32 -1.39
C SER A 12 -49.50 3.62 -0.56
N PRO A 13 -49.50 3.55 0.78
CA PRO A 13 -49.53 4.73 1.62
C PRO A 13 -48.19 5.49 1.57
N HIS A 14 -48.27 6.80 1.32
CA HIS A 14 -47.15 7.73 1.36
C HIS A 14 -46.46 7.72 2.74
N VAL A 15 -45.24 7.18 2.81
CA VAL A 15 -44.34 7.34 3.95
C VAL A 15 -43.72 8.73 3.86
N ARG A 16 -44.05 9.61 4.81
CA ARG A 16 -43.48 10.96 4.92
C ARG A 16 -42.01 10.87 5.33
N PRO A 17 -41.10 11.65 4.70
CA PRO A 17 -39.72 11.75 5.14
C PRO A 17 -39.65 12.45 6.51
N PRO A 18 -38.69 12.08 7.38
CA PRO A 18 -38.52 12.69 8.69
C PRO A 18 -38.12 14.18 8.56
N PRO A 19 -38.58 15.06 9.47
CA PRO A 19 -38.33 16.49 9.37
C PRO A 19 -36.86 16.83 9.66
N ALA A 20 -36.32 17.78 8.88
CA ALA A 20 -35.00 18.35 9.11
C ALA A 20 -34.99 19.18 10.42
N PRO A 21 -33.92 19.10 11.25
CA PRO A 21 -33.83 19.89 12.47
C PRO A 21 -33.53 21.36 12.15
N SER A 22 -34.41 22.26 12.62
CA SER A 22 -34.25 23.72 12.56
C SER A 22 -33.23 24.23 13.59
N PRO A 23 -32.57 25.38 13.35
CA PRO A 23 -31.41 25.83 14.12
C PRO A 23 -31.84 26.56 15.41
N LEU A 24 -31.30 26.12 16.55
CA LEU A 24 -31.43 26.84 17.83
C LEU A 24 -30.29 27.86 17.98
N SER A 25 -30.68 29.12 18.15
CA SER A 25 -29.82 30.24 18.54
C SER A 25 -30.06 30.61 20.02
N ARG A 26 -28.97 31.08 20.68
CA ARG A 26 -28.86 31.87 21.94
C ARG A 26 -29.00 31.06 23.25
N SER A 27 -28.22 31.28 24.34
CA SER A 27 -27.17 32.25 24.68
C SER A 27 -26.49 31.84 26.02
N HIS A 28 -25.28 32.39 26.27
CA HIS A 28 -24.53 32.55 27.54
C HIS A 28 -23.83 31.32 28.15
N ASN A 29 -22.61 31.37 28.67
CA ASN A 29 -21.64 32.44 28.94
C ASN A 29 -20.26 31.76 29.16
N GLY A 30 -19.15 32.37 28.75
CA GLY A 30 -17.82 31.87 29.13
C GLY A 30 -16.67 32.49 28.33
N ASN A 31 -15.99 33.45 28.94
CA ASN A 31 -14.76 34.11 28.51
C ASN A 31 -13.75 33.19 27.80
N ILE A 32 -13.33 33.57 26.59
CA ILE A 32 -12.04 33.17 26.01
C ILE A 32 -11.36 34.44 25.46
N PRO A 33 -10.20 34.84 26.00
CA PRO A 33 -9.44 35.97 25.48
C PRO A 33 -8.68 35.62 24.18
N PRO A 34 -8.33 36.63 23.36
CA PRO A 34 -7.75 36.43 22.04
C PRO A 34 -6.30 35.95 22.08
N VAL A 35 -5.95 35.11 21.10
CA VAL A 35 -4.61 34.60 20.82
C VAL A 35 -3.66 35.77 20.48
N PRO A 36 -2.57 36.01 21.24
CA PRO A 36 -1.57 36.99 20.86
C PRO A 36 -0.66 36.41 19.78
N GLY A 37 -0.46 37.18 18.70
CA GLY A 37 0.52 36.90 17.66
C GLY A 37 1.97 36.89 18.17
N PRO A 38 2.93 36.45 17.34
CA PRO A 38 4.33 36.33 17.73
C PRO A 38 4.93 37.71 18.05
N PRO A 39 5.60 37.93 19.20
CA PRO A 39 6.17 39.24 19.51
C PRO A 39 7.39 39.51 18.63
N LEU A 40 7.28 40.61 17.88
CA LEU A 40 8.38 41.36 17.28
C LEU A 40 9.40 41.77 18.36
N GLY A 41 10.68 41.62 18.02
CA GLY A 41 11.80 41.93 18.92
C GLY A 41 11.92 43.41 19.27
N LEU A 42 12.19 43.70 20.54
CA LEU A 42 12.68 44.99 21.02
C LEU A 42 13.81 44.78 22.03
N LYS A 43 14.93 45.47 21.77
CA LYS A 43 16.14 45.58 22.60
C LYS A 43 15.85 46.32 23.91
N GLY A 44 16.49 45.90 25.01
CA GLY A 44 16.56 46.69 26.24
C GLY A 44 17.43 46.07 27.34
N ARG A 45 18.61 46.67 27.55
CA ARG A 45 19.68 46.39 28.54
C ARG A 45 19.23 46.28 30.01
N GLY A 46 19.95 45.47 30.81
CA GLY A 46 20.22 45.83 32.22
C GLY A 46 20.66 44.73 33.22
N ILE A 47 21.99 44.56 33.35
CA ILE A 47 22.77 44.39 34.62
C ILE A 47 22.73 43.06 35.43
N LEU A 48 23.83 42.30 35.25
CA LEU A 48 24.77 41.68 36.21
C LEU A 48 24.27 40.91 37.46
N GLN A 49 24.68 39.63 37.56
CA GLN A 49 25.66 39.23 38.58
C GLN A 49 26.40 37.93 38.20
N ASN A 50 27.73 37.99 38.30
CA ASN A 50 28.70 36.92 38.05
C ASN A 50 28.69 35.87 39.16
N LEU A 51 28.79 34.58 38.79
CA LEU A 51 29.52 33.57 39.56
C LEU A 51 30.26 32.65 38.58
N LYS A 52 31.56 32.53 38.82
CA LYS A 52 32.60 31.93 37.96
C LYS A 52 32.50 30.40 37.88
N GLY A 53 32.94 29.85 36.75
CA GLY A 53 33.77 28.64 36.77
C GLY A 53 33.36 27.52 35.81
N GLN A 54 33.92 27.55 34.60
CA GLN A 54 34.76 26.48 34.00
C GLN A 54 34.79 26.68 32.49
N GLY A 55 36.00 26.65 31.92
CA GLY A 55 36.27 26.97 30.53
C GLY A 55 35.44 26.10 29.59
N GLN A 56 34.65 26.74 28.73
CA GLN A 56 34.11 26.07 27.55
C GLN A 56 35.29 25.78 26.62
N THR A 57 35.78 24.55 26.69
CA THR A 57 36.50 23.94 25.58
C THR A 57 35.66 24.14 24.31
N ARG A 58 36.32 24.55 23.22
CA ARG A 58 35.67 24.69 21.92
C ARG A 58 35.12 23.31 21.55
N LYS A 59 33.81 23.08 21.74
CA LYS A 59 33.15 21.84 21.33
C LYS A 59 33.38 21.66 19.83
N ALA A 60 33.85 20.49 19.41
CA ALA A 60 33.99 20.21 18.00
C ALA A 60 32.63 20.40 17.30
N ASN A 61 32.63 20.95 16.09
CA ASN A 61 31.41 21.08 15.28
C ASN A 61 30.98 19.66 14.85
N LEU A 62 30.21 18.94 15.66
CA LEU A 62 29.65 17.65 15.28
C LEU A 62 28.60 17.81 14.18
N LYS A 63 28.47 16.83 13.29
CA LYS A 63 27.36 16.77 12.33
C LYS A 63 26.03 16.65 13.11
N PRO A 64 25.04 17.51 12.84
CA PRO A 64 23.79 17.50 13.61
C PRO A 64 22.95 16.26 13.30
N TYR A 65 22.41 15.63 14.35
CA TYR A 65 21.38 14.61 14.21
C TYR A 65 19.99 15.26 14.20
N HIS A 66 19.29 15.16 13.07
CA HIS A 66 18.01 15.84 12.82
C HIS A 66 16.80 15.09 13.40
N TRP A 67 16.84 14.71 14.67
CA TRP A 67 15.69 14.11 15.34
C TRP A 67 14.55 15.10 15.60
N LEU A 68 13.33 14.59 15.74
CA LEU A 68 12.19 15.36 16.20
C LEU A 68 12.11 15.29 17.72
N LYS A 69 12.46 16.40 18.38
CA LYS A 69 12.53 16.49 19.84
C LYS A 69 11.14 16.41 20.48
N LEU A 70 10.97 15.53 21.47
CA LEU A 70 9.84 15.56 22.40
C LEU A 70 10.13 16.58 23.52
N THR A 71 9.21 17.52 23.75
CA THR A 71 9.36 18.55 24.80
C THR A 71 8.74 18.15 26.14
N ARG A 72 7.82 17.17 26.15
CA ARG A 72 7.24 16.57 27.35
C ARG A 72 6.96 15.08 27.11
N ALA A 73 7.20 14.26 28.15
CA ALA A 73 6.81 12.87 28.16
C ALA A 73 5.32 12.72 28.53
N VAL A 74 4.62 11.78 27.90
CA VAL A 74 3.22 11.45 28.22
C VAL A 74 3.19 10.45 29.37
N GLN A 75 2.29 10.62 30.34
CA GLN A 75 2.19 9.73 31.50
C GLN A 75 1.84 8.29 31.08
N GLY A 76 2.63 7.31 31.52
CA GLY A 76 2.53 5.91 31.07
C GLY A 76 3.30 5.60 29.79
N SER A 77 3.99 6.58 29.19
CA SER A 77 4.94 6.32 28.09
C SER A 77 6.29 5.85 28.62
N LEU A 78 7.03 5.13 27.78
CA LEU A 78 8.43 4.75 28.00
C LEU A 78 9.28 5.93 28.49
N TRP A 79 9.09 7.13 27.91
CA TRP A 79 9.83 8.33 28.29
C TRP A 79 9.48 8.87 29.69
N ALA A 80 8.26 8.63 30.16
CA ALA A 80 7.84 9.01 31.52
C ALA A 80 8.23 7.97 32.57
N GLU A 81 8.44 6.72 32.16
CA GLU A 81 8.95 5.63 33.00
C GLU A 81 10.47 5.71 33.15
N ALA A 82 11.19 5.94 32.05
CA ALA A 82 12.64 6.13 32.03
C ALA A 82 13.12 7.33 32.86
N GLN A 83 12.25 8.33 33.10
CA GLN A 83 12.55 9.47 33.97
C GLN A 83 12.32 9.16 35.47
N LYS A 84 11.62 8.08 35.80
CA LYS A 84 11.30 7.67 37.18
C LYS A 84 12.23 6.58 37.71
N SER A 85 12.81 5.78 36.81
CA SER A 85 13.77 4.73 37.14
C SER A 85 15.18 5.31 37.33
N ASP A 86 15.92 4.84 38.33
CA ASP A 86 17.38 5.05 38.47
C ASP A 86 18.17 4.55 37.24
N GLU A 87 17.53 3.82 36.31
CA GLU A 87 18.11 3.35 35.05
C GLU A 87 18.58 4.49 34.13
N ALA A 88 18.04 5.70 34.23
CA ALA A 88 18.55 6.85 33.46
C ALA A 88 20.00 7.20 33.86
N ALA A 89 20.39 6.93 35.10
CA ALA A 89 21.76 7.10 35.58
C ALA A 89 22.69 5.91 35.21
N THR A 90 22.13 4.82 34.68
CA THR A 90 22.87 3.64 34.18
C THR A 90 23.02 3.61 32.66
N ALA A 91 22.61 4.68 31.97
CA ALA A 91 22.87 4.81 30.54
C ALA A 91 24.39 4.69 30.28
N PRO A 92 24.82 3.89 29.30
CA PRO A 92 26.23 3.77 28.97
C PRO A 92 26.82 5.13 28.63
N ASP A 93 27.90 5.52 29.30
CA ASP A 93 28.65 6.71 28.92
C ASP A 93 29.32 6.46 27.57
N PHE A 94 29.12 7.40 26.65
CA PHE A 94 29.77 7.38 25.35
C PHE A 94 31.10 8.15 25.42
N ASP A 95 32.15 7.63 24.78
CA ASP A 95 33.40 8.37 24.61
C ASP A 95 33.17 9.55 23.65
N ILE A 96 33.09 10.75 24.22
CA ILE A 96 32.88 11.99 23.48
C ILE A 96 34.04 12.24 22.50
N SER A 97 35.26 11.84 22.85
CA SER A 97 36.45 12.06 22.00
C SER A 97 36.40 11.20 20.74
N GLU A 98 35.92 9.96 20.86
CA GLU A 98 35.68 9.07 19.73
C GLU A 98 34.57 9.64 18.83
N ILE A 99 33.47 10.14 19.42
CA ILE A 99 32.38 10.77 18.67
C ILE A 99 32.87 12.03 17.92
N GLU A 100 33.67 12.89 18.56
CA GLU A 100 34.26 14.07 17.91
C GLU A 100 35.20 13.70 16.75
N LYS A 101 35.98 12.63 16.91
CA LYS A 101 36.86 12.13 15.85
C LYS A 101 36.07 11.58 14.65
N LEU A 102 35.03 10.80 14.91
CA LEU A 102 34.27 10.11 13.86
C LEU A 102 33.22 11.01 13.17
N PHE A 103 32.63 11.96 13.90
CA PHE A 103 31.46 12.71 13.45
C PHE A 103 31.65 14.23 13.45
N SER A 104 32.88 14.73 13.55
CA SER A 104 33.15 16.14 13.28
C SER A 104 32.79 16.52 11.83
N ALA A 105 32.18 17.69 11.68
CA ALA A 105 32.08 18.37 10.42
C ALA A 105 33.49 18.78 10.01
N VAL A 106 33.92 18.36 8.83
CA VAL A 106 35.20 18.78 8.25
C VAL A 106 35.14 20.29 8.07
N ASN A 107 35.71 21.04 9.00
CA ASN A 107 36.09 22.41 8.76
C ASN A 107 37.32 22.31 7.86
N LEU A 108 37.19 22.65 6.58
CA LEU A 108 38.34 22.93 5.73
C LEU A 108 39.00 24.22 6.24
N SER A 109 39.66 24.16 7.39
CA SER A 109 40.53 25.21 7.89
C SER A 109 41.87 25.09 7.18
N SER A 110 42.00 25.88 6.11
CA SER A 110 43.19 26.62 5.71
C SER A 110 44.52 26.15 6.31
N ASP A 111 45.21 25.29 5.56
CA ASP A 111 46.66 25.18 5.63
C ASP A 111 47.22 25.74 4.31
N SER A 112 47.62 27.01 4.33
CA SER A 112 48.64 27.55 3.42
C SER A 112 49.15 28.87 3.99
N GLU A 113 50.35 28.81 4.55
CA GLU A 113 51.17 29.97 4.82
C GLU A 113 51.44 30.76 3.52
N ASN A 114 51.16 32.06 3.59
CA ASN A 114 52.00 33.16 3.11
C ASN A 114 52.67 33.03 1.72
N ASN A 115 52.04 33.55 0.66
CA ASN A 115 52.70 34.55 -0.20
C ASN A 115 51.72 35.33 -1.09
N GLY A 116 52.02 36.61 -1.28
CA GLY A 116 51.15 37.59 -1.92
C GLY A 116 50.87 37.35 -3.41
N GLY A 117 49.72 37.86 -3.86
CA GLY A 117 49.37 37.91 -5.28
C GLY A 117 47.94 38.38 -5.52
N LYS A 118 47.77 39.70 -5.71
CA LYS A 118 46.58 40.25 -6.37
C LYS A 118 46.41 39.55 -7.72
N SER A 119 45.36 38.75 -7.87
CA SER A 119 44.85 38.42 -9.21
C SER A 119 43.34 38.25 -9.15
N GLY A 120 42.65 39.18 -9.80
CA GLY A 120 41.21 39.20 -9.90
C GLY A 120 40.70 37.98 -10.64
N ARG A 121 40.02 37.08 -9.92
CA ARG A 121 39.03 36.22 -10.55
C ARG A 121 37.80 37.07 -10.83
N ARG A 122 37.71 37.58 -12.06
CA ARG A 122 36.44 38.00 -12.67
C ARG A 122 35.40 36.93 -12.35
N ALA A 123 34.43 37.27 -11.50
CA ALA A 123 33.22 36.50 -11.38
C ALA A 123 32.62 36.41 -12.79
N ARG A 124 32.57 35.20 -13.36
CA ARG A 124 31.69 34.96 -14.51
C ARG A 124 30.30 35.47 -14.11
N PRO A 125 29.61 36.24 -14.97
CA PRO A 125 28.27 36.70 -14.65
C PRO A 125 27.43 35.44 -14.41
N LYS A 126 26.99 35.27 -13.16
CA LYS A 126 26.08 34.20 -12.79
C LYS A 126 24.76 34.62 -13.44
N VAL A 127 24.48 34.09 -14.63
CA VAL A 127 23.20 34.31 -15.32
C VAL A 127 22.13 33.97 -14.30
N GLU A 128 21.37 34.98 -13.89
CA GLU A 128 20.33 34.85 -12.88
C GLU A 128 19.27 33.94 -13.46
N LYS A 129 19.27 32.67 -13.03
CA LYS A 129 18.31 31.69 -13.53
C LYS A 129 16.97 31.98 -12.89
N VAL A 130 15.94 32.11 -13.72
CA VAL A 130 14.57 32.33 -13.26
C VAL A 130 14.08 31.03 -12.64
N GLN A 131 13.71 31.08 -11.37
CA GLN A 131 13.23 29.95 -10.62
C GLN A 131 11.72 30.10 -10.38
N LEU A 132 10.94 29.18 -10.94
CA LEU A 132 9.48 29.16 -10.86
C LEU A 132 8.99 28.07 -9.92
N ILE A 133 9.75 26.97 -9.82
CA ILE A 133 9.43 25.83 -8.97
C ILE A 133 10.02 26.06 -7.58
N GLU A 134 9.27 25.65 -6.56
CA GLU A 134 9.66 25.75 -5.15
C GLU A 134 11.05 25.14 -4.92
N LEU A 135 11.88 25.83 -4.14
CA LEU A 135 13.32 25.56 -4.05
C LEU A 135 13.63 24.12 -3.60
N LYS A 136 12.90 23.60 -2.62
CA LYS A 136 13.10 22.23 -2.15
C LYS A 136 12.65 21.21 -3.21
N ARG A 137 11.52 21.45 -3.89
CA ARG A 137 11.05 20.63 -5.02
C ARG A 137 12.06 20.62 -6.16
N ALA A 138 12.53 21.79 -6.59
CA ALA A 138 13.53 21.93 -7.66
C ALA A 138 14.84 21.22 -7.31
N TYR A 139 15.34 21.39 -6.09
CA TYR A 139 16.56 20.74 -5.61
C TYR A 139 16.43 19.21 -5.58
N ASN A 140 15.31 18.68 -5.09
CA ASN A 140 15.06 17.24 -5.07
C ASN A 140 14.98 16.64 -6.48
N SER A 141 14.34 17.35 -7.41
CA SER A 141 14.29 16.95 -8.83
C SER A 141 15.70 16.95 -9.43
N GLU A 142 16.51 17.98 -9.18
CA GLU A 142 17.90 18.03 -9.68
C GLU A 142 18.78 16.90 -9.12
N ILE A 143 18.62 16.54 -7.84
CA ILE A 143 19.30 15.37 -7.26
C ILE A 143 18.89 14.09 -8.01
N MET A 144 17.60 13.88 -8.26
CA MET A 144 17.16 12.71 -9.02
C MET A 144 17.76 12.71 -10.44
N LEU A 145 17.75 13.85 -11.12
CA LEU A 145 18.32 13.98 -12.47
C LEU A 145 19.81 13.68 -12.52
N SER A 146 20.56 13.96 -11.44
CA SER A 146 21.98 13.59 -11.36
C SER A 146 22.21 12.08 -11.28
N LYS A 147 21.19 11.29 -10.87
CA LYS A 147 21.25 9.83 -10.84
C LYS A 147 20.89 9.21 -12.19
N VAL A 148 20.15 9.92 -13.03
CA VAL A 148 19.82 9.49 -14.40
C VAL A 148 21.02 9.79 -15.30
N LYS A 149 21.72 8.74 -15.73
CA LYS A 149 22.93 8.85 -16.57
C LYS A 149 22.62 9.07 -18.06
N ILE A 150 21.35 8.98 -18.44
CA ILE A 150 20.87 9.06 -19.83
C ILE A 150 20.38 10.49 -20.10
N PRO A 151 20.73 11.10 -21.24
CA PRO A 151 20.13 12.37 -21.65
C PRO A 151 18.61 12.28 -21.72
N LEU A 152 17.92 13.32 -21.26
CA LEU A 152 16.47 13.32 -21.16
C LEU A 152 15.73 13.05 -22.49
N PRO A 153 16.15 13.61 -23.65
CA PRO A 153 15.50 13.29 -24.92
C PRO A 153 15.57 11.81 -25.28
N ASP A 154 16.71 11.17 -25.00
CA ASP A 154 16.93 9.75 -25.27
C ASP A 154 16.11 8.89 -24.30
N LEU A 155 16.02 9.32 -23.04
CA LEU A 155 15.17 8.71 -22.03
C LEU A 155 13.69 8.76 -22.44
N MET A 156 13.20 9.93 -22.88
CA MET A 156 11.82 10.08 -23.34
C MET A 156 11.54 9.30 -24.62
N SER A 157 12.52 9.20 -25.52
CA SER A 157 12.42 8.37 -26.72
C SER A 157 12.30 6.89 -26.36
N SER A 158 13.06 6.44 -25.36
CA SER A 158 13.01 5.06 -24.85
C SER A 158 11.66 4.75 -24.18
N VAL A 159 11.11 5.69 -23.40
CA VAL A 159 9.76 5.59 -22.82
C VAL A 159 8.69 5.49 -23.92
N LEU A 160 8.79 6.31 -24.96
CA LEU A 160 7.85 6.28 -26.09
C LEU A 160 8.04 5.01 -26.95
N ALA A 161 9.23 4.41 -26.95
CA ALA A 161 9.49 3.12 -27.57
C ALA A 161 9.09 1.93 -26.67
N LEU A 162 8.74 2.16 -25.40
CA LEU A 162 8.49 1.09 -24.42
C LEU A 162 9.65 0.09 -24.30
N ASP A 163 10.89 0.60 -24.39
CA ASP A 163 12.11 -0.20 -24.42
C ASP A 163 12.59 -0.57 -23.01
N GLU A 164 12.32 -1.82 -22.61
CA GLU A 164 12.67 -2.37 -21.30
C GLU A 164 14.18 -2.65 -21.13
N SER A 165 14.96 -2.63 -22.22
CA SER A 165 16.41 -2.89 -22.16
C SER A 165 17.22 -1.67 -21.70
N VAL A 166 16.64 -0.48 -21.82
CA VAL A 166 17.31 0.81 -21.56
C VAL A 166 16.92 1.37 -20.19
N ILE A 167 15.66 1.21 -19.79
CA ILE A 167 15.11 1.80 -18.57
C ILE A 167 14.43 0.71 -17.73
N ASP A 168 14.88 0.55 -16.49
CA ASP A 168 14.26 -0.37 -15.53
C ASP A 168 13.05 0.25 -14.82
N VAL A 169 12.30 -0.59 -14.10
CA VAL A 169 11.07 -0.16 -13.41
C VAL A 169 11.33 0.88 -12.32
N ASP A 170 12.45 0.79 -11.60
CA ASP A 170 12.79 1.75 -10.54
C ASP A 170 13.07 3.14 -11.12
N GLN A 171 13.71 3.20 -12.29
CA GLN A 171 13.95 4.43 -13.02
C GLN A 171 12.64 5.03 -13.54
N VAL A 172 11.73 4.22 -14.09
CA VAL A 172 10.40 4.68 -14.51
C VAL A 172 9.60 5.22 -13.32
N ASP A 173 9.58 4.52 -12.19
CA ASP A 173 8.85 4.94 -10.99
C ASP A 173 9.43 6.22 -10.37
N ASN A 174 10.76 6.37 -10.43
CA ASN A 174 11.39 7.64 -10.11
C ASN A 174 10.93 8.75 -11.06
N LEU A 175 10.90 8.54 -12.37
CA LEU A 175 10.41 9.54 -13.32
C LEU A 175 8.95 9.94 -13.05
N ILE A 176 8.09 8.98 -12.70
CA ILE A 176 6.70 9.25 -12.31
C ILE A 176 6.64 10.18 -11.10
N LYS A 177 7.45 9.91 -10.06
CA LYS A 177 7.51 10.74 -8.83
C LYS A 177 7.98 12.18 -9.09
N PHE A 178 8.76 12.38 -10.14
CA PHE A 178 9.30 13.68 -10.53
C PHE A 178 8.62 14.30 -11.74
N CYS A 179 7.48 13.76 -12.20
CA CYS A 179 6.63 14.47 -13.14
C CYS A 179 6.12 15.80 -12.54
N PRO A 180 5.97 16.86 -13.37
CA PRO A 180 5.41 18.12 -12.92
C PRO A 180 3.95 17.93 -12.48
N THR A 181 3.54 18.61 -11.41
CA THR A 181 2.12 18.67 -11.04
C THR A 181 1.34 19.48 -12.08
N LYS A 182 0.00 19.43 -12.02
CA LYS A 182 -0.85 20.21 -12.93
C LYS A 182 -0.59 21.71 -12.79
N GLU A 183 -0.44 22.18 -11.56
CA GLU A 183 -0.18 23.57 -11.21
C GLU A 183 1.22 23.99 -11.72
N GLU A 184 2.24 23.15 -11.53
CA GLU A 184 3.59 23.39 -12.05
C GLU A 184 3.62 23.42 -13.59
N ALA A 185 2.87 22.52 -14.23
CA ALA A 185 2.75 22.49 -15.68
C ALA A 185 2.05 23.73 -16.24
N GLU A 186 1.00 24.21 -15.58
CA GLU A 186 0.30 25.46 -15.95
C GLU A 186 1.21 26.67 -15.75
N LEU A 187 1.94 26.73 -14.63
CA LEU A 187 2.91 27.80 -14.35
C LEU A 187 3.99 27.89 -15.43
N LEU A 188 4.55 26.74 -15.85
CA LEU A 188 5.57 26.68 -16.89
C LEU A 188 5.05 27.00 -18.28
N LYS A 189 3.80 26.62 -18.59
CA LYS A 189 3.13 26.97 -19.86
C LYS A 189 2.80 28.46 -19.94
N GLY A 190 2.41 29.07 -18.81
CA GLY A 190 2.10 30.49 -18.70
C GLY A 190 3.32 31.41 -18.65
N PHE A 191 4.54 30.87 -18.55
CA PHE A 191 5.75 31.66 -18.53
C PHE A 191 6.05 32.28 -19.92
N ILE A 192 6.02 33.61 -19.98
CA ILE A 192 6.21 34.41 -21.21
C ILE A 192 7.69 34.78 -21.42
N GLY A 193 8.55 34.57 -20.43
CA GLY A 193 9.99 34.87 -20.51
C GLY A 193 10.78 33.86 -21.36
N ASN A 194 12.10 34.09 -21.48
CA ASN A 194 12.98 33.16 -22.18
C ASN A 194 13.10 31.84 -21.40
N LYS A 195 12.61 30.74 -21.98
CA LYS A 195 12.63 29.40 -21.35
C LYS A 195 14.06 28.87 -21.12
N GLU A 196 15.05 29.38 -21.83
CA GLU A 196 16.46 28.99 -21.65
C GLU A 196 17.07 29.54 -20.36
N THR A 197 16.50 30.61 -19.80
CA THR A 197 16.99 31.20 -18.54
C THR A 197 16.41 30.52 -17.31
N LEU A 198 15.50 29.57 -17.48
CA LEU A 198 14.91 28.82 -16.37
C LEU A 198 15.92 27.89 -15.69
N GLY A 199 15.63 27.54 -14.43
CA GLY A 199 16.37 26.54 -13.66
C GLY A 199 16.41 25.16 -14.34
N ARG A 200 17.32 24.28 -13.89
CA ARG A 200 17.50 22.95 -14.52
C ARG A 200 16.27 22.06 -14.31
N CYS A 201 15.59 22.19 -13.17
CA CYS A 201 14.33 21.50 -12.91
C CYS A 201 13.22 21.92 -13.89
N GLU A 202 13.05 23.23 -14.10
CA GLU A 202 12.06 23.79 -15.01
C GLU A 202 12.32 23.36 -16.45
N GLN A 203 13.58 23.38 -16.89
CA GLN A 203 13.97 22.86 -18.21
C GLN A 203 13.61 21.38 -18.35
N PHE A 204 13.85 20.57 -17.32
CA PHE A 204 13.45 19.16 -17.31
C PHE A 204 11.92 18.99 -17.42
N PHE A 205 11.14 19.76 -16.66
CA PHE A 205 9.68 19.71 -16.75
C PHE A 205 9.16 20.13 -18.12
N LEU A 206 9.75 21.16 -18.73
CA LEU A 206 9.39 21.59 -20.09
C LEU A 206 9.60 20.49 -21.13
N GLU A 207 10.69 19.73 -21.02
CA GLU A 207 10.94 18.58 -21.89
C GLU A 207 9.91 17.46 -21.68
N LEU A 208 9.56 17.13 -20.43
CA LEU A 208 8.50 16.16 -20.14
C LEU A 208 7.14 16.61 -20.71
N LEU A 209 6.83 17.91 -20.64
CA LEU A 209 5.58 18.48 -21.14
C LEU A 209 5.45 18.46 -22.67
N LYS A 210 6.53 18.20 -23.41
CA LYS A 210 6.44 17.94 -24.86
C LYS A 210 5.71 16.63 -25.15
N VAL A 211 5.74 15.68 -24.21
CA VAL A 211 5.03 14.42 -24.32
C VAL A 211 3.63 14.57 -23.71
N PRO A 212 2.56 14.43 -24.50
CA PRO A 212 1.21 14.49 -23.97
C PRO A 212 0.99 13.36 -22.96
N ARG A 213 0.35 13.67 -21.83
CA ARG A 213 0.03 12.69 -20.77
C ARG A 213 1.24 11.84 -20.34
N VAL A 214 2.42 12.46 -20.26
CA VAL A 214 3.69 11.79 -19.95
C VAL A 214 3.64 10.89 -18.70
N GLU A 215 2.99 11.35 -17.62
CA GLU A 215 2.83 10.54 -16.40
C GLU A 215 2.02 9.26 -16.67
N THR A 216 0.93 9.36 -17.44
CA THR A 216 0.12 8.19 -17.81
C THR A 216 0.93 7.22 -18.67
N LYS A 217 1.67 7.72 -19.67
CA LYS A 217 2.53 6.87 -20.52
C LYS A 217 3.62 6.17 -19.73
N LEU A 218 4.25 6.86 -18.76
CA LEU A 218 5.21 6.26 -17.84
C LEU A 218 4.57 5.17 -16.97
N ARG A 219 3.36 5.40 -16.44
CA ARG A 219 2.63 4.39 -15.65
C ARG A 219 2.28 3.15 -16.48
N VAL A 220 1.90 3.34 -17.74
CA VAL A 220 1.66 2.25 -18.69
C VAL A 220 2.93 1.48 -18.99
N PHE A 221 4.06 2.18 -19.14
CA PHE A 221 5.36 1.53 -19.37
C PHE A 221 5.83 0.74 -18.13
N SER A 222 5.73 1.32 -16.93
CA SER A 222 6.01 0.63 -15.66
C SER A 222 5.16 -0.64 -15.52
N PHE A 223 3.86 -0.55 -15.85
CA PHE A 223 2.98 -1.72 -15.86
C PHE A 223 3.43 -2.79 -16.87
N LYS A 224 3.79 -2.40 -18.10
CA LYS A 224 4.29 -3.33 -19.13
C LYS A 224 5.52 -4.12 -18.63
N ILE A 225 6.50 -3.44 -18.04
CA ILE A 225 7.71 -4.08 -17.49
C ILE A 225 7.34 -5.14 -16.43
N GLN A 226 6.37 -4.84 -15.56
CA GLN A 226 5.96 -5.72 -14.48
C GLN A 226 5.00 -6.85 -14.91
N PHE A 227 4.32 -6.68 -16.06
CA PHE A 227 3.20 -7.51 -16.47
C PHE A 227 3.53 -9.00 -16.52
N HIS A 228 4.66 -9.38 -17.15
CA HIS A 228 5.02 -10.78 -17.32
C HIS A 228 5.25 -11.49 -15.97
N SER A 229 5.90 -10.81 -15.01
CA SER A 229 6.07 -11.33 -13.65
C SER A 229 4.73 -11.49 -12.95
N GLN A 230 3.85 -10.48 -13.04
CA GLN A 230 2.52 -10.53 -12.42
C GLN A 230 1.70 -11.71 -12.97
N VAL A 231 1.59 -11.84 -14.29
CA VAL A 231 0.85 -12.95 -14.92
C VAL A 231 1.44 -14.31 -14.56
N THR A 232 2.77 -14.42 -14.51
CA THR A 232 3.44 -15.66 -14.10
C THR A 232 3.11 -16.01 -12.64
N ASP A 233 3.16 -15.05 -11.74
CA ASP A 233 2.83 -15.25 -10.33
C ASP A 233 1.35 -15.58 -10.13
N LEU A 234 0.45 -14.96 -10.90
CA LEU A 234 -0.97 -15.31 -10.95
C LEU A 234 -1.17 -16.78 -11.33
N ARG A 235 -0.50 -17.22 -12.39
CA ARG A 235 -0.54 -18.62 -12.85
C ARG A 235 0.02 -19.58 -11.80
N ARG A 236 1.08 -19.21 -11.08
CA ARG A 236 1.67 -20.05 -10.02
C ARG A 236 0.81 -20.12 -8.76
N GLY A 237 0.20 -19.01 -8.34
CA GLY A 237 -0.74 -18.97 -7.21
C GLY A 237 -1.99 -19.84 -7.44
N SER A 238 -2.31 -20.11 -8.71
CA SER A 238 -3.43 -20.95 -9.12
C SER A 238 -3.38 -22.40 -8.61
N ALA A 239 -2.20 -22.99 -8.38
CA ALA A 239 -2.07 -24.39 -7.97
C ALA A 239 -2.67 -24.64 -6.58
N LYS A 240 -2.42 -23.73 -5.63
CA LYS A 240 -2.98 -23.80 -4.28
C LYS A 240 -4.46 -23.48 -4.25
N LEU A 241 -4.87 -22.46 -5.01
CA LEU A 241 -6.29 -22.14 -5.18
C LEU A 241 -7.05 -23.33 -5.76
N LYS A 242 -6.51 -23.98 -6.79
CA LYS A 242 -7.05 -25.21 -7.37
C LYS A 242 -7.23 -26.30 -6.31
N ARG A 243 -6.28 -26.46 -5.38
CA ARG A 243 -6.41 -27.44 -4.29
C ARG A 243 -7.54 -27.11 -3.31
N ILE A 244 -7.71 -25.83 -2.96
CA ILE A 244 -8.83 -25.36 -2.12
C ILE A 244 -10.16 -25.64 -2.82
N MET A 245 -10.28 -25.27 -4.10
CA MET A 245 -11.48 -25.50 -4.90
C MET A 245 -11.82 -26.99 -5.01
N GLN A 246 -10.83 -27.86 -5.23
CA GLN A 246 -11.00 -29.32 -5.26
C GLN A 246 -11.48 -29.88 -3.92
N THR A 247 -10.98 -29.34 -2.80
CA THR A 247 -11.41 -29.76 -1.46
C THR A 247 -12.87 -29.38 -1.23
N ILE A 248 -13.26 -28.17 -1.61
CA ILE A 248 -14.64 -27.68 -1.53
C ILE A 248 -15.57 -28.51 -2.43
N LEU A 249 -15.13 -28.84 -3.65
CA LEU A 249 -15.89 -29.70 -4.57
C LEU A 249 -16.13 -31.08 -3.96
N SER A 250 -15.08 -31.69 -3.41
CA SER A 250 -15.16 -33.02 -2.77
C SER A 250 -16.10 -33.00 -1.56
N LEU A 251 -16.01 -31.95 -0.74
CA LEU A 251 -16.89 -31.75 0.42
C LEU A 251 -18.35 -31.56 0.00
N GLY A 252 -18.60 -30.74 -1.03
CA GLY A 252 -19.93 -30.53 -1.60
C GLY A 252 -20.52 -31.82 -2.19
N ASN A 253 -19.72 -32.58 -2.94
CA ASN A 253 -20.16 -33.86 -3.50
C ASN A 253 -20.47 -34.92 -2.43
N ALA A 254 -19.70 -34.95 -1.35
CA ALA A 254 -19.99 -35.83 -0.21
C ALA A 254 -21.31 -35.46 0.48
N LEU A 255 -21.56 -34.17 0.70
CA LEU A 255 -22.81 -33.69 1.32
C LEU A 255 -24.03 -33.90 0.42
N ASN A 256 -23.87 -33.77 -0.89
CA ASN A 256 -24.95 -33.91 -1.87
C ASN A 256 -25.07 -35.33 -2.43
N HIS A 257 -24.39 -36.32 -1.83
CA HIS A 257 -24.43 -37.70 -2.30
C HIS A 257 -25.86 -38.25 -2.35
N GLY A 258 -26.20 -38.93 -3.45
CA GLY A 258 -27.55 -39.48 -3.67
C GLY A 258 -28.62 -38.44 -4.04
N THR A 259 -28.24 -37.18 -4.27
CA THR A 259 -29.15 -36.13 -4.77
C THR A 259 -28.79 -35.71 -6.20
N ALA A 260 -29.71 -35.01 -6.87
CA ALA A 260 -29.45 -34.41 -8.19
C ALA A 260 -28.34 -33.35 -8.19
N ARG A 261 -27.90 -32.89 -7.00
CA ARG A 261 -26.80 -31.91 -6.82
C ARG A 261 -25.45 -32.57 -6.54
N GLY A 262 -25.40 -33.90 -6.41
CA GLY A 262 -24.17 -34.66 -6.19
C GLY A 262 -23.38 -34.91 -7.48
N SER A 263 -22.18 -35.49 -7.35
CA SER A 263 -21.31 -35.86 -8.48
C SER A 263 -20.99 -34.71 -9.45
N ALA A 264 -20.94 -33.49 -8.94
CA ALA A 264 -20.57 -32.32 -9.72
C ALA A 264 -19.09 -32.38 -10.13
N ILE A 265 -18.80 -31.89 -11.34
CA ILE A 265 -17.44 -31.78 -11.89
C ILE A 265 -16.79 -30.45 -11.49
N GLY A 266 -17.59 -29.45 -11.15
CA GLY A 266 -17.17 -28.11 -10.72
C GLY A 266 -18.35 -27.34 -10.11
N PHE A 267 -18.12 -26.08 -9.73
CA PHE A 267 -19.13 -25.18 -9.19
C PHE A 267 -18.82 -23.73 -9.56
N HIS A 268 -19.86 -22.88 -9.65
CA HIS A 268 -19.70 -21.42 -9.79
C HIS A 268 -19.16 -20.80 -8.50
N LEU A 269 -18.30 -19.79 -8.62
CA LEU A 269 -17.57 -19.13 -7.53
C LEU A 269 -18.49 -18.58 -6.45
N ASP A 270 -19.68 -18.10 -6.78
CA ASP A 270 -20.64 -17.60 -5.79
C ASP A 270 -21.07 -18.69 -4.78
N SER A 271 -20.89 -19.97 -5.12
CA SER A 271 -21.12 -21.09 -4.20
C SER A 271 -20.16 -21.08 -3.01
N LEU A 272 -18.98 -20.46 -3.14
CA LEU A 272 -18.02 -20.31 -2.04
C LEU A 272 -18.62 -19.54 -0.86
N LEU A 273 -19.45 -18.55 -1.14
CA LEU A 273 -20.08 -17.72 -0.10
C LEU A 273 -21.18 -18.49 0.64
N LYS A 274 -21.77 -19.51 0.01
CA LYS A 274 -22.85 -20.34 0.60
C LYS A 274 -22.35 -21.35 1.63
N LEU A 275 -21.03 -21.49 1.79
CA LEU A 275 -20.44 -22.33 2.84
C LEU A 275 -20.79 -21.87 4.26
N THR A 276 -21.24 -20.63 4.43
CA THR A 276 -21.76 -20.12 5.71
C THR A 276 -23.19 -20.54 6.00
N ASP A 277 -23.96 -20.89 4.98
CA ASP A 277 -25.40 -21.12 5.09
C ASP A 277 -25.71 -22.51 5.63
N THR A 278 -24.84 -23.48 5.31
CA THR A 278 -24.94 -24.85 5.81
C THR A 278 -24.38 -24.94 7.22
N ARG A 279 -25.19 -25.36 8.19
CA ARG A 279 -24.81 -25.52 9.61
C ARG A 279 -24.75 -26.98 10.04
N SER A 280 -23.93 -27.24 11.05
CA SER A 280 -23.90 -28.54 11.74
C SER A 280 -25.23 -28.86 12.42
N ARG A 281 -25.47 -30.13 12.74
CA ARG A 281 -26.70 -30.58 13.43
C ARG A 281 -27.00 -29.81 14.72
N ASN A 282 -25.97 -29.43 15.47
CA ASN A 282 -26.10 -28.66 16.71
C ASN A 282 -26.05 -27.14 16.50
N SER A 283 -26.04 -26.67 15.25
CA SER A 283 -25.95 -25.26 14.83
C SER A 283 -24.74 -24.47 15.37
N LYS A 284 -23.78 -25.14 16.03
CA LYS A 284 -22.60 -24.51 16.64
C LYS A 284 -21.54 -24.08 15.64
N MET A 285 -21.49 -24.70 14.46
CA MET A 285 -20.53 -24.36 13.42
C MET A 285 -21.16 -24.41 12.03
N THR A 286 -20.61 -23.64 11.10
CA THR A 286 -20.98 -23.69 9.67
C THR A 286 -20.07 -24.64 8.89
N LEU A 287 -20.42 -24.94 7.64
CA LEU A 287 -19.55 -25.72 6.76
C LEU A 287 -18.22 -25.00 6.50
N MET A 288 -18.21 -23.67 6.46
CA MET A 288 -16.97 -22.88 6.42
C MET A 288 -16.07 -23.17 7.63
N HIS A 289 -16.61 -23.17 8.85
CA HIS A 289 -15.85 -23.49 10.06
C HIS A 289 -15.29 -24.91 10.02
N TYR A 290 -16.08 -25.87 9.55
CA TYR A 290 -15.64 -27.25 9.37
C TYR A 290 -14.50 -27.33 8.34
N LEU A 291 -14.65 -26.66 7.20
CA LEU A 291 -13.63 -26.59 6.16
C LEU A 291 -12.32 -26.02 6.72
N CYS A 292 -12.37 -24.91 7.48
CA CYS A 292 -11.21 -24.35 8.15
C CYS A 292 -10.52 -25.36 9.08
N LYS A 293 -11.31 -26.08 9.89
CA LYS A 293 -10.79 -27.10 10.81
C LYS A 293 -10.16 -28.26 10.05
N PHE A 294 -10.85 -28.80 9.04
CA PHE A 294 -10.41 -29.95 8.24
C PHE A 294 -9.08 -29.70 7.54
N LEU A 295 -8.93 -28.53 6.92
CA LEU A 295 -7.70 -28.14 6.23
C LEU A 295 -6.50 -27.99 7.19
N LEU A 296 -6.73 -27.54 8.42
CA LEU A 296 -5.70 -27.51 9.46
C LEU A 296 -5.39 -28.91 10.02
N THR A 297 -6.41 -29.77 10.16
CA THR A 297 -6.23 -31.15 10.62
C THR A 297 -5.43 -31.98 9.61
N ILE A 298 -5.63 -31.81 8.30
CA ILE A 298 -4.80 -32.46 7.26
C ILE A 298 -3.33 -32.09 7.45
N LYS A 299 -3.02 -30.81 7.71
CA LYS A 299 -1.64 -30.35 7.96
C LYS A 299 -1.01 -31.06 9.16
N PHE A 300 -1.73 -31.18 10.27
CA PHE A 300 -1.24 -31.90 11.46
C PHE A 300 -1.10 -33.39 11.19
N SER A 301 -2.11 -34.05 10.62
CA SER A 301 -2.09 -35.50 10.37
C SER A 301 -0.96 -35.94 9.43
N CYS A 302 -0.60 -35.12 8.44
CA CYS A 302 0.51 -35.46 7.54
C CYS A 302 1.89 -35.09 8.14
N LEU A 303 1.97 -34.16 9.10
CA LEU A 303 3.19 -33.93 9.86
C LEU A 303 3.56 -35.13 10.75
N TYR A 304 2.57 -35.92 11.15
CA TYR A 304 2.75 -37.11 12.00
C TYR A 304 2.67 -38.45 11.25
N SER A 305 2.29 -38.46 9.96
CA SER A 305 2.15 -39.68 9.16
C SER A 305 2.93 -39.57 7.85
N GLN A 306 4.09 -40.24 7.80
CA GLN A 306 4.96 -40.32 6.62
C GLN A 306 4.23 -40.89 5.38
N VAL A 307 3.31 -41.83 5.58
CA VAL A 307 2.58 -42.55 4.52
C VAL A 307 1.53 -41.66 3.82
N LEU A 308 0.93 -40.71 4.54
CA LEU A 308 -0.04 -39.78 3.96
C LEU A 308 0.65 -38.63 3.21
N ALA A 309 1.86 -38.24 3.67
CA ALA A 309 2.69 -37.21 3.04
C ALA A 309 3.19 -37.62 1.65
N GLU A 310 3.47 -38.91 1.40
CA GLU A 310 3.84 -39.41 0.07
C GLU A 310 2.69 -39.36 -0.96
N LYS A 311 1.43 -39.44 -0.48
CA LYS A 311 0.22 -39.38 -1.34
C LYS A 311 -0.32 -37.96 -1.54
N LEU A 312 0.10 -37.00 -0.70
CA LEU A 312 -0.23 -35.57 -0.76
C LEU A 312 1.08 -34.74 -0.74
N PRO A 313 1.84 -34.70 -1.84
CA PRO A 313 3.16 -34.05 -1.87
C PRO A 313 3.11 -32.52 -1.63
N GLU A 314 1.95 -31.88 -1.75
CA GLU A 314 1.74 -30.47 -1.43
C GLU A 314 0.85 -30.30 -0.19
N LEU A 315 1.48 -30.36 0.98
CA LEU A 315 0.85 -30.00 2.23
C LEU A 315 0.55 -28.49 2.27
N LEU A 316 -0.75 -28.14 2.24
CA LEU A 316 -1.19 -26.75 2.39
C LEU A 316 -0.76 -26.19 3.75
N ASN A 317 0.04 -25.13 3.74
CA ASN A 317 0.28 -24.30 4.90
C ASN A 317 -0.80 -23.22 4.98
N PHE A 318 -2.00 -23.65 5.36
CA PHE A 318 -3.24 -22.90 5.13
C PHE A 318 -3.24 -21.42 5.56
N PRO A 319 -2.68 -21.01 6.72
CA PRO A 319 -2.61 -19.59 7.06
C PRO A 319 -1.75 -18.76 6.07
N LYS A 320 -0.63 -19.33 5.60
CA LYS A 320 0.20 -18.68 4.58
C LYS A 320 -0.45 -18.75 3.20
N ASP A 321 -1.12 -19.85 2.88
CA ASP A 321 -1.79 -20.04 1.59
C ASP A 321 -3.05 -19.16 1.45
N LEU A 322 -3.69 -18.82 2.57
CA LEU A 322 -4.80 -17.86 2.58
C LEU A 322 -4.34 -16.43 2.35
N ILE A 323 -3.20 -16.05 2.94
CA ILE A 323 -2.53 -14.77 2.66
C ILE A 323 -2.14 -14.71 1.19
N GLN A 324 -1.67 -15.82 0.63
CA GLN A 324 -1.37 -15.92 -0.81
C GLN A 324 -2.63 -15.81 -1.67
N LEU A 325 -3.78 -16.33 -1.23
CA LEU A 325 -5.04 -16.17 -1.98
C LEU A 325 -5.53 -14.72 -1.95
N LYS A 326 -5.34 -14.01 -0.82
CA LYS A 326 -5.60 -12.57 -0.73
C LYS A 326 -4.71 -11.80 -1.70
N TYR A 327 -3.40 -12.06 -1.66
CA TYR A 327 -2.42 -11.43 -2.54
C TYR A 327 -2.72 -11.73 -4.01
N LEU A 328 -3.07 -12.99 -4.32
CA LEU A 328 -3.48 -13.40 -5.67
C LEU A 328 -4.67 -12.58 -6.15
N ALA A 329 -5.73 -12.41 -5.33
CA ALA A 329 -6.88 -11.61 -5.71
C ALA A 329 -6.54 -10.12 -5.90
N GLU A 330 -5.62 -9.58 -5.09
CA GLU A 330 -5.13 -8.20 -5.22
C GLU A 330 -4.28 -8.01 -6.49
N GLU A 331 -3.37 -8.93 -6.80
CA GLU A 331 -2.58 -8.96 -8.04
C GLU A 331 -3.49 -9.08 -9.26
N MET A 332 -4.48 -9.98 -9.22
CA MET A 332 -5.47 -10.15 -10.28
C MET A 332 -6.20 -8.84 -10.59
N GLN A 333 -6.62 -8.13 -9.53
CA GLN A 333 -7.25 -6.82 -9.64
C GLN A 333 -6.30 -5.76 -10.21
N ALA A 334 -5.03 -5.77 -9.76
CA ALA A 334 -4.01 -4.84 -10.21
C ALA A 334 -3.70 -5.03 -11.70
N THR A 335 -3.55 -6.28 -12.16
CA THR A 335 -3.34 -6.62 -13.57
C THR A 335 -4.52 -6.17 -14.43
N SER A 336 -5.77 -6.47 -14.04
CA SER A 336 -6.96 -6.03 -14.79
C SER A 336 -7.04 -4.50 -14.91
N LYS A 337 -6.90 -3.78 -13.79
CA LYS A 337 -6.90 -2.30 -13.79
C LYS A 337 -5.72 -1.73 -14.58
N GLY A 338 -4.56 -2.39 -14.55
CA GLY A 338 -3.40 -2.00 -15.34
C GLY A 338 -3.69 -2.08 -16.83
N LEU A 339 -4.24 -3.20 -17.30
CA LEU A 339 -4.65 -3.39 -18.69
C LEU A 339 -5.74 -2.39 -19.12
N GLU A 340 -6.73 -2.13 -18.27
CA GLU A 340 -7.74 -1.11 -18.54
C GLU A 340 -7.10 0.26 -18.81
N LYS A 341 -6.12 0.66 -17.99
CA LYS A 341 -5.37 1.91 -18.18
C LYS A 341 -4.52 1.90 -19.45
N VAL A 342 -3.95 0.76 -19.82
CA VAL A 342 -3.20 0.58 -21.08
C VAL A 342 -4.12 0.82 -22.26
N VAL A 343 -5.33 0.24 -22.26
CA VAL A 343 -6.35 0.42 -23.32
C VAL A 343 -6.83 1.87 -23.38
N GLN A 344 -7.09 2.50 -22.23
CA GLN A 344 -7.47 3.91 -22.16
C GLN A 344 -6.40 4.81 -22.76
N GLU A 345 -5.13 4.62 -22.40
CA GLU A 345 -4.03 5.44 -22.94
C GLU A 345 -3.74 5.12 -24.41
N PHE A 346 -3.89 3.87 -24.86
CA PHE A 346 -3.80 3.51 -26.27
C PHE A 346 -4.83 4.28 -27.12
N THR A 347 -6.06 4.40 -26.61
CA THR A 347 -7.15 5.14 -27.25
C THR A 347 -6.88 6.65 -27.21
N ALA A 348 -6.54 7.20 -26.04
CA ALA A 348 -6.24 8.61 -25.87
C ALA A 348 -5.02 9.08 -26.70
N SER A 349 -4.08 8.18 -26.97
CA SER A 349 -2.89 8.46 -27.78
C SER A 349 -3.18 8.71 -29.26
N GLU A 350 -4.40 8.43 -29.74
CA GLU A 350 -4.77 8.64 -31.14
C GLU A 350 -4.67 10.10 -31.57
N THR A 351 -5.00 11.02 -30.67
CA THR A 351 -4.98 12.47 -30.91
C THR A 351 -3.62 13.12 -30.71
N ASP A 352 -2.59 12.37 -30.31
CA ASP A 352 -1.26 12.91 -29.98
C ASP A 352 -0.39 13.19 -31.23
N GLY A 353 -0.83 12.78 -32.41
CA GLY A 353 -0.07 12.91 -33.65
C GLY A 353 1.19 12.03 -33.67
N GLN A 354 2.26 12.53 -34.30
CA GLN A 354 3.47 11.74 -34.57
C GLN A 354 4.27 11.36 -33.33
N ILE A 355 4.17 12.15 -32.25
CA ILE A 355 4.94 11.95 -31.01
C ILE A 355 4.62 10.59 -30.39
N SER A 356 3.34 10.17 -30.42
CA SER A 356 2.90 8.89 -29.84
C SER A 356 2.71 7.77 -30.88
N LYS A 357 3.11 7.98 -32.14
CA LYS A 357 2.91 6.98 -33.20
C LYS A 357 3.61 5.65 -32.88
N HIS A 358 4.90 5.72 -32.54
CA HIS A 358 5.68 4.53 -32.21
C HIS A 358 5.18 3.89 -30.89
N PHE A 359 4.87 4.72 -29.91
CA PHE A 359 4.26 4.30 -28.64
C PHE A 359 2.96 3.51 -28.84
N ARG A 360 2.06 3.96 -29.72
CA ARG A 360 0.83 3.20 -30.04
C ARG A 360 1.09 1.87 -30.71
N ILE A 361 2.07 1.80 -31.62
CA ILE A 361 2.44 0.55 -32.29
C ILE A 361 2.89 -0.48 -31.24
N ASN A 362 3.82 -0.08 -30.37
CA ASN A 362 4.37 -0.98 -29.35
C ASN A 362 3.32 -1.32 -28.28
N LEU A 363 2.42 -0.39 -27.93
CA LEU A 363 1.28 -0.67 -27.07
C LEU A 363 0.33 -1.71 -27.67
N LYS A 364 0.04 -1.60 -28.97
CA LYS A 364 -0.84 -2.54 -29.65
C LYS A 364 -0.25 -3.95 -29.67
N GLU A 365 1.06 -4.06 -29.93
CA GLU A 365 1.78 -5.31 -29.84
C GLU A 365 1.72 -5.89 -28.42
N PHE A 366 2.00 -5.07 -27.41
CA PHE A 366 1.87 -5.47 -26.00
C PHE A 366 0.46 -5.97 -25.65
N LEU A 367 -0.59 -5.26 -26.06
CA LEU A 367 -1.98 -5.68 -25.83
C LEU A 367 -2.28 -7.03 -26.48
N SER A 368 -1.81 -7.26 -27.70
CA SER A 368 -1.98 -8.56 -28.38
C SER A 368 -1.26 -9.70 -27.65
N VAL A 369 -0.07 -9.45 -27.11
CA VAL A 369 0.67 -10.44 -26.31
C VAL A 369 -0.05 -10.68 -24.98
N ALA A 370 -0.47 -9.61 -24.30
CA ALA A 370 -1.18 -9.69 -23.03
C ALA A 370 -2.47 -10.51 -23.13
N GLU A 371 -3.26 -10.32 -24.20
CA GLU A 371 -4.44 -11.14 -24.49
C GLU A 371 -4.08 -12.62 -24.65
N GLY A 372 -3.03 -12.94 -25.41
CA GLY A 372 -2.55 -14.31 -25.62
C GLY A 372 -2.02 -14.98 -24.34
N GLU A 373 -1.46 -14.22 -23.42
CA GLU A 373 -1.01 -14.70 -22.10
C GLU A 373 -2.16 -14.82 -21.08
N GLY A 374 -3.41 -14.64 -21.50
CA GLY A 374 -4.57 -14.68 -20.59
C GLY A 374 -4.62 -13.49 -19.65
N GLY A 375 -3.89 -12.42 -19.96
CA GLY A 375 -4.04 -11.11 -19.35
C GLY A 375 -5.23 -10.37 -19.96
N SER A 376 -6.40 -11.00 -19.98
CA SER A 376 -7.66 -10.30 -20.13
C SER A 376 -8.56 -10.68 -18.96
N ALA A 377 -9.38 -9.72 -18.53
CA ALA A 377 -10.41 -9.95 -17.52
C ALA A 377 -11.26 -11.18 -17.88
N ASP A 378 -11.60 -11.32 -19.17
CA ASP A 378 -12.42 -12.40 -19.70
C ASP A 378 -11.71 -13.77 -19.63
N ALA A 379 -10.44 -13.85 -20.01
CA ALA A 379 -9.67 -15.09 -19.94
C ALA A 379 -9.53 -15.59 -18.49
N LEU A 380 -9.36 -14.66 -17.55
CA LEU A 380 -9.29 -15.00 -16.12
C LEU A 380 -10.67 -15.38 -15.56
N ALA A 381 -11.76 -14.77 -15.99
CA ALA A 381 -13.11 -15.20 -15.61
C ALA A 381 -13.44 -16.61 -16.16
N LEU A 382 -13.10 -16.86 -17.42
CA LEU A 382 -13.24 -18.18 -18.06
C LEU A 382 -12.40 -19.25 -17.35
N TYR A 383 -11.21 -18.90 -16.86
CA TYR A 383 -10.36 -19.82 -16.08
C TYR A 383 -11.08 -20.35 -14.82
N PHE A 384 -11.95 -19.54 -14.20
CA PHE A 384 -12.78 -19.98 -13.07
C PHE A 384 -14.11 -20.64 -13.47
N GLY A 385 -14.35 -20.82 -14.78
CA GLY A 385 -15.59 -21.36 -15.31
C GLY A 385 -16.76 -20.37 -15.26
N GLU A 386 -16.47 -19.07 -15.09
CA GLU A 386 -17.47 -18.02 -15.16
C GLU A 386 -17.58 -17.47 -16.58
N ASP A 387 -18.81 -17.11 -16.96
CA ASP A 387 -19.08 -16.46 -18.25
C ASP A 387 -18.82 -14.95 -18.11
N PRO A 388 -17.81 -14.38 -18.81
CA PRO A 388 -17.47 -12.96 -18.69
C PRO A 388 -18.63 -12.02 -19.05
N ALA A 389 -19.55 -12.46 -19.92
CA ALA A 389 -20.73 -11.68 -20.29
C ALA A 389 -21.75 -11.56 -19.14
N ARG A 390 -21.69 -12.46 -18.17
CA ARG A 390 -22.64 -12.54 -17.04
C ARG A 390 -22.00 -12.16 -15.72
N VAL A 391 -20.75 -12.56 -15.52
CA VAL A 391 -19.97 -12.34 -14.30
C VAL A 391 -18.69 -11.63 -14.71
N PRO A 392 -18.66 -10.29 -14.62
CA PRO A 392 -17.45 -9.53 -14.88
C PRO A 392 -16.32 -9.98 -13.96
N PHE A 393 -15.09 -9.82 -14.42
CA PHE A 393 -13.91 -10.22 -13.66
C PHE A 393 -13.81 -9.54 -12.29
N GLU A 394 -14.27 -8.30 -12.16
CA GLU A 394 -14.33 -7.56 -10.90
C GLU A 394 -15.20 -8.30 -9.87
N GLN A 395 -16.28 -8.94 -10.33
CA GLN A 395 -17.13 -9.76 -9.49
C GLN A 395 -16.42 -11.05 -9.08
N VAL A 396 -15.68 -11.70 -9.98
CA VAL A 396 -14.82 -12.86 -9.66
C VAL A 396 -13.84 -12.54 -8.54
N VAL A 397 -13.10 -11.43 -8.68
CA VAL A 397 -12.15 -10.95 -7.65
C VAL A 397 -12.88 -10.64 -6.35
N SER A 398 -14.02 -9.95 -6.40
CA SER A 398 -14.80 -9.61 -5.20
C SER A 398 -15.27 -10.87 -4.46
N THR A 399 -15.76 -11.88 -5.19
CA THR A 399 -16.19 -13.15 -4.61
C THR A 399 -15.02 -13.87 -3.93
N LEU A 400 -13.83 -13.89 -4.54
CA LEU A 400 -12.61 -14.46 -3.93
C LEU A 400 -12.18 -13.68 -2.68
N GLN A 401 -12.17 -12.35 -2.71
CA GLN A 401 -11.83 -11.51 -1.56
C GLN A 401 -12.83 -11.71 -0.40
N ASN A 402 -14.12 -11.80 -0.71
CA ASN A 402 -15.17 -12.06 0.26
C ASN A 402 -15.02 -13.46 0.87
N PHE A 403 -14.74 -14.48 0.05
CA PHE A 403 -14.46 -15.84 0.51
C PHE A 403 -13.27 -15.85 1.47
N VAL A 404 -12.15 -15.22 1.11
CA VAL A 404 -10.97 -15.11 1.99
C VAL A 404 -11.32 -14.44 3.31
N ARG A 405 -12.05 -13.32 3.28
CA ARG A 405 -12.47 -12.60 4.50
C ARG A 405 -13.33 -13.47 5.41
N ILE A 406 -14.33 -14.16 4.84
CA ILE A 406 -15.20 -15.07 5.60
C ILE A 406 -14.39 -16.23 6.18
N PHE A 407 -13.48 -16.80 5.39
CA PHE A 407 -12.62 -17.88 5.84
C PHE A 407 -11.73 -17.46 7.01
N VAL A 408 -11.03 -16.31 6.93
CA VAL A 408 -10.20 -15.78 8.04
C VAL A 408 -11.04 -15.67 9.30
N ARG A 409 -12.23 -15.06 9.18
CA ARG A 409 -13.13 -14.87 10.31
C ARG A 409 -13.54 -16.20 10.95
N SER A 410 -13.98 -17.17 10.16
CA SER A 410 -14.36 -18.50 10.66
C SER A 410 -13.17 -19.25 11.28
N HIS A 411 -11.95 -19.04 10.78
CA HIS A 411 -10.75 -19.60 11.39
C HIS A 411 -10.45 -18.97 12.76
N GLU A 412 -10.53 -17.64 12.89
CA GLU A 412 -10.36 -16.95 14.17
C GLU A 412 -11.42 -17.36 15.20
N GLU A 413 -12.68 -17.51 14.75
CA GLU A 413 -13.78 -18.00 15.58
C GLU A 413 -13.52 -19.43 16.07
N ASN A 414 -13.02 -20.33 15.20
CA ASN A 414 -12.58 -21.67 15.59
C ASN A 414 -11.46 -21.64 16.65
N CYS A 415 -10.44 -20.78 16.48
CA CYS A 415 -9.34 -20.66 17.44
C CYS A 415 -9.85 -20.21 18.81
N LYS A 416 -10.71 -19.18 18.85
CA LYS A 416 -11.35 -18.69 20.08
C LYS A 416 -12.19 -19.78 20.76
N GLN A 417 -12.93 -20.57 19.97
CA GLN A 417 -13.73 -21.67 20.49
C GLN A 417 -12.86 -22.76 21.14
N VAL A 418 -11.73 -23.13 20.51
CA VAL A 418 -10.77 -24.09 21.07
C VAL A 418 -10.15 -23.57 22.37
N GLU A 419 -9.77 -22.29 22.44
CA GLU A 419 -9.25 -21.69 23.66
C GLU A 419 -10.29 -21.66 24.79
N PHE A 420 -11.55 -21.34 24.45
CA PHE A 420 -12.65 -21.34 25.41
C PHE A 420 -12.90 -22.74 25.97
N GLU A 421 -12.95 -23.76 25.11
CA GLU A 421 -13.11 -25.17 25.51
C GLU A 421 -11.95 -25.63 26.39
N LYS A 422 -10.70 -25.25 26.07
CA LYS A 422 -9.52 -25.56 26.89
C LYS A 422 -9.61 -24.91 28.28
N LYS A 423 -9.97 -23.63 28.36
CA LYS A 423 -10.15 -22.92 29.65
C LYS A 423 -11.28 -23.53 30.48
N ARG A 424 -12.38 -23.93 29.84
CA ARG A 424 -13.49 -24.60 30.51
C ARG A 424 -13.08 -25.96 31.07
N ALA A 425 -12.40 -26.79 30.28
CA ALA A 425 -11.90 -28.10 30.72
C ALA A 425 -10.90 -27.98 31.87
N GLN A 426 -10.04 -26.95 31.86
CA GLN A 426 -9.12 -26.67 32.98
C GLN A 426 -9.87 -26.35 34.28
N LYS A 427 -10.88 -25.47 34.22
CA LYS A 427 -11.72 -25.13 35.38
C LYS A 427 -12.51 -26.33 35.91
N GLU A 428 -13.07 -27.15 35.02
CA GLU A 428 -13.79 -28.37 35.41
C GLU A 428 -12.83 -29.37 36.10
N ALA A 429 -11.61 -29.56 35.56
CA ALA A 429 -10.60 -30.41 36.18
C ALA A 429 -10.09 -29.88 37.53
N GLU A 430 -9.93 -28.56 37.69
CA GLU A 430 -9.59 -27.93 38.98
C GLU A 430 -10.70 -28.13 40.02
N ASN A 431 -11.96 -27.96 39.62
CA ASN A 431 -13.12 -28.14 40.50
C ASN A 431 -13.31 -29.62 40.90
N GLU A 432 -13.04 -30.57 40.00
CA GLU A 432 -13.04 -32.00 40.35
C GLU A 432 -11.91 -32.37 41.32
N LYS A 433 -10.73 -31.75 41.19
CA LYS A 433 -9.62 -31.95 42.14
C LYS A 433 -9.94 -31.39 43.53
N LEU A 434 -10.56 -30.21 43.58
CA LEU A 434 -11.05 -29.60 44.83
C LEU A 434 -12.10 -30.49 45.50
N ASN A 435 -13.08 -30.98 44.75
CA ASN A 435 -14.10 -31.88 45.29
C ASN A 435 -13.52 -33.21 45.78
N LYS A 436 -12.56 -33.82 45.07
CA LYS A 436 -11.90 -35.06 45.52
C LYS A 436 -11.01 -34.87 46.75
N GLY A 437 -10.43 -33.69 46.94
CA GLY A 437 -9.68 -33.34 48.16
C GLY A 437 -10.57 -33.32 49.40
N VAL A 438 -11.79 -32.80 49.28
CA VAL A 438 -12.77 -32.70 50.40
C VAL A 438 -13.31 -34.07 50.84
N TYR A 439 -13.34 -35.08 49.95
CA TYR A 439 -13.77 -36.44 50.29
C TYR A 439 -12.68 -37.33 50.91
N ASN A 440 -11.41 -36.91 50.88
CA ASN A 440 -10.29 -37.67 51.45
C ASN A 440 -9.84 -37.15 52.84
N GLU A 441 -10.44 -36.07 53.35
CA GLU A 441 -10.14 -35.49 54.67
C GLU A 441 -11.25 -35.73 55.71
N ASN A 442 -12.28 -36.52 55.38
CA ASN A 442 -13.26 -37.10 56.32
C ASN A 442 -13.09 -38.61 56.37
#